data_AF-A0A0R1V0M3-F1
#
_entry.id   AF-A0A0R1V0M3-F1
#
_cell.length_a   1.000
_cell.length_b   1.000
_cell.length_c   1.000
_cell.angle_alpha   90.00
_cell.angle_beta   90.00
_cell.angle_gamma   90.00
#
_symmetry.space_group_name_H-M   'P 1'
#
loop_
_entity.id
_entity.type
_entity.pdbx_description
1 polymer ?
#
loop_
_entity_poly.entity_id
_entity_poly.type
_entity_poly.pdbx_seq_one_letter_code
_entity_poly.pdbx_strand_id
1 'polypeptide(L)'
;MKIVLKDKEVELKFGVGFVRELDKLREIDNGKGIKFGAGLMLVLPMLKTLDPAALADVLLASAKATAKFKVSQSDVDNWVDEQANLEAVFDDVNEELTKSNAVKPILKKMTA
;
A
#
# COMPACT_ATOMS: atom_id res chain seq x y z
N MET A 1 0.04 10.10 -6.34
CA MET A 1 0.76 9.63 -7.55
C MET A 1 -0.17 8.82 -8.47
N LYS A 2 0.25 8.52 -9.71
CA LYS A 2 -0.49 7.67 -10.67
C LYS A 2 0.42 6.60 -11.25
N ILE A 3 -0.13 5.41 -11.51
CA ILE A 3 0.57 4.29 -12.16
C ILE A 3 -0.28 3.72 -13.29
N VAL A 4 0.31 2.93 -14.18
CA VAL A 4 -0.41 2.25 -15.26
C VAL A 4 -0.50 0.77 -14.93
N LEU A 5 -1.72 0.26 -14.74
CA LEU A 5 -1.99 -1.16 -14.50
C LEU A 5 -2.91 -1.67 -15.62
N LYS A 6 -2.54 -2.76 -16.31
CA LYS A 6 -3.32 -3.31 -17.44
C LYS A 6 -3.67 -2.24 -18.50
N ASP A 7 -2.68 -1.45 -18.91
CA ASP A 7 -2.82 -0.35 -19.87
C ASP A 7 -3.83 0.74 -19.45
N LYS A 8 -4.18 0.80 -18.16
CA LYS A 8 -5.09 1.80 -17.60
C LYS A 8 -4.38 2.62 -16.53
N GLU A 9 -4.47 3.93 -16.65
CA GLU A 9 -4.00 4.84 -15.62
C GLU A 9 -4.87 4.69 -14.35
N VAL A 10 -4.22 4.48 -13.22
CA VAL A 10 -4.83 4.37 -11.89
C VAL A 10 -4.23 5.43 -10.98
N GLU A 11 -5.10 6.26 -10.40
CA GLU A 11 -4.72 7.22 -9.37
C GLU A 11 -4.57 6.50 -8.02
N LEU A 12 -3.42 6.63 -7.37
CA LEU A 12 -3.18 6.05 -6.05
C LEU A 12 -3.56 7.07 -4.96
N LYS A 13 -4.51 6.72 -4.09
CA LYS A 13 -4.93 7.55 -2.95
C LYS A 13 -4.70 6.86 -1.61
N PHE A 14 -3.82 7.45 -0.82
CA PHE A 14 -3.46 6.97 0.51
C PHE A 14 -4.42 7.46 1.61
N GLY A 15 -5.73 7.47 1.34
CA GLY A 15 -6.77 7.91 2.28
C GLY A 15 -7.30 6.78 3.18
N VAL A 16 -8.43 7.02 3.87
CA VAL A 16 -9.07 6.02 4.75
C VAL A 16 -9.48 4.75 3.98
N GLY A 17 -9.91 4.88 2.72
CA GLY A 17 -10.22 3.74 1.85
C GLY A 17 -9.01 2.84 1.64
N PHE A 18 -7.84 3.43 1.39
CA PHE A 18 -6.57 2.71 1.30
C PHE A 18 -6.24 1.96 2.60
N VAL A 19 -6.38 2.62 3.76
CA VAL A 19 -6.13 1.97 5.07
C VAL A 19 -7.02 0.73 5.23
N ARG A 20 -8.31 0.86 4.89
CA ARG A 20 -9.26 -0.25 4.97
C ARG A 20 -8.94 -1.40 4.01
N GLU A 21 -8.50 -1.10 2.79
CA GLU A 21 -8.08 -2.13 1.84
C GLU A 21 -6.78 -2.82 2.27
N LEU A 22 -5.84 -2.06 2.82
CA LEU A 22 -4.58 -2.61 3.32
C LEU A 22 -4.80 -3.50 4.55
N ASP A 23 -5.70 -3.09 5.45
CA ASP A 23 -6.08 -3.88 6.62
C ASP A 23 -6.68 -5.24 6.23
N LYS A 24 -7.42 -5.34 5.14
CA LYS A 24 -7.93 -6.61 4.62
C LYS A 24 -6.85 -7.52 4.05
N LEU A 25 -5.79 -6.94 3.48
CA LEU A 25 -4.66 -7.71 2.95
C LEU A 25 -3.79 -8.28 4.07
N ARG A 26 -3.71 -7.56 5.19
CA ARG A 26 -2.79 -7.83 6.29
C ARG A 26 -3.55 -7.75 7.62
N GLU A 27 -4.24 -8.84 7.91
CA GLU A 27 -5.02 -9.05 9.14
C GLU A 27 -4.21 -9.86 10.15
N ILE A 28 -4.40 -9.59 11.45
CA ILE A 28 -3.93 -10.45 12.53
C ILE A 28 -5.12 -11.25 13.06
N ASP A 29 -5.03 -12.57 13.00
CA ASP A 29 -5.97 -13.48 13.65
C ASP A 29 -5.52 -13.74 15.10
N ASN A 30 -6.44 -13.60 16.05
CA ASN A 30 -6.16 -13.88 17.46
C ASN A 30 -6.22 -15.36 17.85
N GLY A 31 -6.34 -16.27 16.86
CA GLY A 31 -6.49 -17.71 17.06
C GLY A 31 -7.89 -18.15 17.48
N LYS A 32 -8.82 -17.20 17.65
CA LYS A 32 -10.24 -17.44 17.99
C LYS A 32 -11.18 -17.04 16.85
N GLY A 33 -10.64 -16.80 15.65
CA GLY A 33 -11.40 -16.41 14.46
C GLY A 33 -11.80 -14.94 14.41
N ILE A 34 -11.29 -14.10 15.32
CA ILE A 34 -11.43 -12.65 15.22
C ILE A 34 -10.20 -12.11 14.50
N LYS A 35 -10.46 -11.38 13.42
CA LYS A 35 -9.44 -10.74 12.61
C LYS A 35 -9.41 -9.24 12.85
N PHE A 36 -8.22 -8.72 13.12
CA PHE A 36 -7.98 -7.30 13.31
C PHE A 36 -7.20 -6.74 12.12
N GLY A 37 -7.67 -5.62 11.58
CA GLY A 37 -6.93 -4.86 10.58
C GLY A 37 -5.61 -4.38 11.17
N ALA A 38 -4.50 -4.75 10.53
CA ALA A 38 -3.16 -4.41 10.99
C ALA A 38 -2.25 -3.95 9.85
N GLY A 39 -2.83 -3.58 8.71
CA GLY A 39 -2.10 -3.45 7.46
C GLY A 39 -1.08 -2.33 7.50
N LEU A 40 -1.47 -1.13 7.94
CA LEU A 40 -0.52 -0.04 8.10
C LEU A 40 0.59 -0.38 9.12
N MET A 41 0.22 -0.95 10.26
CA MET A 41 1.18 -1.25 11.33
C MET A 41 2.24 -2.27 10.89
N LEU A 42 1.82 -3.28 10.13
CA LEU A 42 2.70 -4.32 9.62
C LEU A 42 3.53 -3.86 8.42
N VAL A 43 2.95 -3.07 7.51
CA VAL A 43 3.60 -2.72 6.23
C VAL A 43 4.60 -1.58 6.37
N LEU A 44 4.36 -0.61 7.25
CA LEU A 44 5.25 0.54 7.39
C LEU A 44 6.71 0.16 7.76
N PRO A 45 6.98 -0.78 8.68
CA PRO A 45 8.34 -1.28 8.90
C PRO A 45 8.95 -1.98 7.70
N MET A 46 8.16 -2.77 6.95
CA MET A 46 8.63 -3.51 5.77
C MET A 46 9.00 -2.58 4.61
N LEU A 47 8.26 -1.48 4.43
CA LEU A 47 8.62 -0.44 3.45
C LEU A 47 9.98 0.20 3.77
N LYS A 48 10.34 0.35 5.06
CA LYS A 48 11.65 0.88 5.46
C LYS A 48 12.80 -0.08 5.14
N THR A 49 12.52 -1.37 5.03
CA THR A 49 13.50 -2.40 4.63
C THR A 49 13.45 -2.69 3.14
N LEU A 50 12.77 -1.83 2.35
CA LEU A 50 12.62 -1.95 0.89
C LEU A 50 12.02 -3.31 0.47
N ASP A 51 11.06 -3.83 1.24
CA ASP A 51 10.37 -5.07 0.90
C ASP A 51 9.41 -4.87 -0.30
N PRO A 52 9.65 -5.51 -1.45
CA PRO A 52 8.85 -5.31 -2.65
C PRO A 52 7.43 -5.89 -2.54
N ALA A 53 7.21 -6.93 -1.74
CA ALA A 53 5.87 -7.49 -1.50
C ALA A 53 5.04 -6.52 -0.65
N ALA A 54 5.68 -5.86 0.32
CA ALA A 54 5.05 -4.79 1.10
C ALA A 54 4.67 -3.60 0.22
N LEU A 55 5.53 -3.22 -0.72
CA LEU A 55 5.24 -2.18 -1.72
C LEU A 55 4.06 -2.57 -2.59
N ALA A 56 4.03 -3.80 -3.11
CA ALA A 56 2.94 -4.30 -3.93
C ALA A 56 1.59 -4.25 -3.19
N ASP A 57 1.54 -4.64 -1.92
CA ASP A 57 0.32 -4.54 -1.11
C ASP A 57 -0.16 -3.09 -0.94
N VAL A 58 0.76 -2.16 -0.73
CA VAL A 58 0.44 -0.73 -0.62
C VAL A 58 -0.13 -0.20 -1.91
N LEU A 59 0.51 -0.50 -3.04
CA LEU A 59 0.06 -0.10 -4.37
C LEU A 59 -1.32 -0.72 -4.68
N LEU A 60 -1.52 -2.00 -4.37
CA LEU A 60 -2.79 -2.70 -4.57
C LEU A 60 -3.91 -2.10 -3.73
N ALA A 61 -3.68 -1.87 -2.43
CA ALA A 61 -4.68 -1.28 -1.55
C ALA A 61 -5.05 0.14 -2.01
N SER A 62 -4.05 0.92 -2.42
CA SER A 62 -4.23 2.30 -2.90
C SER A 62 -4.97 2.33 -4.24
N ALA A 63 -4.66 1.42 -5.15
CA ALA A 63 -5.36 1.24 -6.42
C ALA A 63 -6.79 0.76 -6.21
N LYS A 64 -7.05 -0.22 -5.34
CA LYS A 64 -8.41 -0.70 -5.03
C LYS A 64 -9.31 0.38 -4.43
N ALA A 65 -8.73 1.36 -3.73
CA ALA A 65 -9.48 2.47 -3.15
C ALA A 65 -10.04 3.45 -4.20
N THR A 66 -9.56 3.41 -5.46
CA THR A 66 -9.88 4.41 -6.49
C THR A 66 -10.26 3.82 -7.85
N ALA A 67 -9.72 2.65 -8.19
CA ALA A 67 -9.87 2.05 -9.50
C ALA A 67 -11.34 1.72 -9.78
N LYS A 68 -11.79 2.06 -10.99
CA LYS A 68 -13.12 1.70 -11.49
C LYS A 68 -13.16 0.31 -12.14
N PHE A 69 -12.08 -0.46 -12.01
CA PHE A 69 -11.94 -1.81 -12.53
C PHE A 69 -11.28 -2.71 -11.49
N LYS A 70 -11.39 -4.02 -11.68
CA LYS A 70 -10.79 -5.00 -10.78
C LYS A 70 -9.27 -5.04 -10.99
N VAL A 71 -8.53 -4.60 -9.97
CA VAL A 71 -7.07 -4.76 -9.88
C VAL A 71 -6.77 -6.04 -9.09
N SER A 72 -5.97 -6.93 -9.68
CA SER A 72 -5.46 -8.14 -9.02
C SER A 72 -4.05 -7.95 -8.49
N GLN A 73 -3.66 -8.79 -7.52
CA GLN A 73 -2.29 -8.82 -6.98
C GLN A 73 -1.25 -8.96 -8.08
N SER A 74 -1.44 -9.92 -8.99
CA SER A 74 -0.55 -10.15 -10.14
C SER A 74 -0.38 -8.92 -11.05
N ASP A 75 -1.37 -8.03 -11.13
CA ASP A 75 -1.24 -6.82 -11.96
C ASP A 75 -0.21 -5.88 -11.35
N VAL A 76 -0.20 -5.79 -10.02
CA VAL A 76 0.67 -4.91 -9.26
C VAL A 76 2.05 -5.55 -9.11
N ASP A 77 2.12 -6.86 -8.85
CA ASP A 77 3.39 -7.59 -8.78
C ASP A 77 4.17 -7.47 -10.10
N ASN A 78 3.51 -7.74 -11.24
CA ASN A 78 4.14 -7.59 -12.56
C ASN A 78 4.59 -6.14 -12.80
N TRP A 79 3.76 -5.17 -12.42
CA TRP A 79 4.15 -3.75 -12.56
C TRP A 79 5.38 -3.43 -11.72
N VAL A 80 5.48 -3.95 -10.48
CA VAL A 80 6.65 -3.80 -9.60
C VAL A 80 7.90 -4.44 -10.22
N ASP A 81 7.78 -5.66 -10.75
CA ASP A 81 8.89 -6.39 -11.38
C ASP A 81 9.43 -5.70 -12.64
N GLU A 82 8.58 -4.93 -13.34
CA GLU A 82 8.95 -4.17 -14.53
C GLU A 82 9.65 -2.83 -14.23
N GLN A 83 9.71 -2.39 -12.96
CA GLN A 83 10.32 -1.11 -12.62
C GLN A 83 11.84 -1.16 -12.69
N ALA A 84 12.42 -0.34 -13.57
CA ALA A 84 13.87 -0.22 -13.71
C ALA A 84 14.55 0.36 -12.45
N ASN A 85 13.83 1.18 -11.68
CA ASN A 85 14.32 1.75 -10.43
C ASN A 85 13.25 1.66 -9.34
N LEU A 86 13.26 0.54 -8.62
CA LEU A 86 12.28 0.29 -7.57
C LEU A 86 12.50 1.18 -6.34
N GLU A 87 13.75 1.56 -6.04
CA GLU A 87 14.06 2.47 -4.92
C GLU A 87 13.35 3.82 -5.07
N ALA A 88 13.32 4.38 -6.29
CA ALA A 88 12.58 5.61 -6.56
C ALA A 88 11.07 5.46 -6.31
N VAL A 89 10.50 4.28 -6.60
CA VAL A 89 9.08 3.99 -6.32
C VAL A 89 8.83 3.92 -4.82
N PHE A 90 9.74 3.33 -4.05
CA PHE A 90 9.67 3.37 -2.59
C PHE A 90 9.69 4.81 -2.06
N ASP A 91 10.58 5.66 -2.58
CA ASP A 91 10.69 7.05 -2.18
C ASP A 91 9.39 7.83 -2.46
N ASP A 92 8.83 7.67 -3.67
CA ASP A 92 7.56 8.29 -4.06
C ASP A 92 6.41 7.83 -3.15
N VAL A 93 6.29 6.53 -2.88
CA VAL A 93 5.26 5.98 -2.00
C VAL A 93 5.44 6.49 -0.57
N ASN A 94 6.66 6.51 -0.05
CA ASN A 94 6.95 7.05 1.27
C ASN A 94 6.58 8.53 1.37
N GLU A 95 6.90 9.33 0.34
CA GLU A 95 6.55 10.74 0.30
C GLU A 95 5.02 10.92 0.33
N GLU A 96 4.28 10.18 -0.48
CA GLU A 96 2.81 10.22 -0.51
C GLU A 96 2.18 9.81 0.83
N LEU A 97 2.71 8.78 1.50
CA LEU A 97 2.26 8.37 2.84
C LEU A 97 2.50 9.48 3.87
N THR A 98 3.62 10.20 3.81
CA THR A 98 3.91 11.32 4.74
C THR A 98 3.06 12.57 4.46
N LYS A 99 2.58 12.75 3.24
CA LYS A 99 1.66 13.83 2.84
C LYS A 99 0.20 13.51 3.19
N SER A 100 -0.17 12.23 3.27
CA SER A 100 -1.55 11.81 3.54
C SER A 100 -2.03 12.21 4.94
N ASN A 101 -3.18 12.91 5.00
CA ASN A 101 -3.85 13.23 6.27
C ASN A 101 -4.30 11.98 7.06
N ALA A 102 -4.60 10.88 6.37
CA ALA A 102 -5.05 9.65 7.02
C ALA A 102 -3.89 8.85 7.62
N VAL A 103 -2.72 8.90 6.98
CA VAL A 103 -1.56 8.05 7.34
C VAL A 103 -0.54 8.81 8.18
N LYS A 104 -0.28 10.09 7.90
CA LYS A 104 0.72 10.93 8.58
C LYS A 104 0.62 10.94 10.11
N PRO A 105 -0.57 11.01 10.75
CA PRO A 105 -0.64 10.97 12.21
C PRO A 105 -0.13 9.66 12.81
N ILE A 106 -0.32 8.54 12.09
CA ILE A 106 0.11 7.20 12.50
C ILE A 106 1.63 7.11 12.36
N LEU A 107 2.16 7.51 11.21
CA LEU A 107 3.61 7.57 10.95
C LEU A 107 4.35 8.33 12.06
N LYS A 108 3.87 9.53 12.42
CA LYS A 108 4.46 10.35 13.49
C LYS A 108 4.51 9.65 14.83
N LYS A 109 3.47 8.86 15.17
CA LYS A 109 3.41 8.11 16.43
C LYS A 109 4.25 6.84 16.43
N MET A 110 4.56 6.27 15.27
CA MET A 110 5.41 5.07 15.17
C MET A 110 6.91 5.38 15.20
N THR A 111 7.30 6.62 14.90
CA THR A 111 8.70 7.07 14.91
C THR A 111 9.08 7.87 16.16
N ALA A 112 8.11 8.20 17.02
CA ALA A 112 8.30 8.89 18.29
C ALA A 112 8.49 7.87 19.41
#